data_AF-A0A355G869-F1
#
_entry.id   AF-A0A355G869-F1
#
_cell.length_a   1.000
_cell.length_b   1.000
_cell.length_c   1.000
_cell.angle_alpha   90.00
_cell.angle_beta   90.00
_cell.angle_gamma   90.00
#
_symmetry.space_group_name_H-M   'P 1'
#
loop_
_entity.id
_entity.type
_entity.pdbx_description
1 polymer ?
#
loop_
_entity_poly.entity_id
_entity_poly.type
_entity_poly.pdbx_seq_one_letter_code
_entity_poly.pdbx_strand_id
1 'polypeptide(L)'
;MPESSLLPATWNVPTEFRDRLGKQVGRQRTMIAEGHALIILHAPPNPDEMNRKGRFFWREPDGTWHASEFKGSPDALNQHLDEFQQLLEEFDDKVDEAASSLDYLEVLNHLGPVYRALCHMTQALQNAREAIPKDKLIIDFRDSAYRLERAAELLI
;
A
#
# COMPACT_ATOMS: atom_id res chain seq x y z
N MET A 1 -30.07 5.74 -5.50
CA MET A 1 -29.14 4.68 -5.96
C MET A 1 -28.21 4.40 -4.78
N PRO A 2 -28.00 3.16 -4.32
CA PRO A 2 -27.03 2.92 -3.26
C PRO A 2 -25.66 3.35 -3.79
N GLU A 3 -24.99 4.24 -3.08
CA GLU A 3 -23.66 4.74 -3.44
C GLU A 3 -22.71 3.55 -3.58
N SER A 4 -21.97 3.46 -4.68
CA SER A 4 -21.05 2.36 -4.92
C SER A 4 -19.94 2.40 -3.86
N SER A 5 -20.07 1.56 -2.83
CA SER A 5 -19.01 1.32 -1.85
C SER A 5 -17.75 0.87 -2.58
N LEU A 6 -16.61 1.45 -2.22
CA LEU A 6 -15.29 1.05 -2.76
C LEU A 6 -14.89 -0.36 -2.32
N LEU A 7 -15.45 -0.86 -1.22
CA LEU A 7 -15.20 -2.20 -0.72
C LEU A 7 -16.12 -3.23 -1.39
N PRO A 8 -15.63 -4.47 -1.61
CA PRO A 8 -16.46 -5.56 -2.09
C PRO A 8 -17.74 -5.75 -1.26
N ALA A 9 -18.88 -5.93 -1.93
CA ALA A 9 -20.16 -6.15 -1.26
C ALA A 9 -20.20 -7.46 -0.44
N THR A 10 -19.36 -8.43 -0.79
CA THR A 10 -19.23 -9.72 -0.10
C THR A 10 -18.49 -9.61 1.24
N TRP A 11 -17.80 -8.50 1.51
CA TRP A 11 -17.07 -8.33 2.76
C TRP A 11 -17.99 -7.95 3.91
N ASN A 12 -17.95 -8.72 4.99
CA ASN A 12 -18.72 -8.44 6.21
C ASN A 12 -17.95 -7.49 7.14
N VAL A 13 -17.55 -6.33 6.62
CA VAL A 13 -16.85 -5.29 7.38
C VAL A 13 -17.81 -4.48 8.26
N PRO A 14 -17.32 -3.90 9.38
CA PRO A 14 -18.09 -2.93 10.17
C PRO A 14 -18.64 -1.78 9.32
N THR A 15 -19.87 -1.36 9.59
CA THR A 15 -20.55 -0.28 8.84
C THR A 15 -19.76 1.02 8.86
N GLU A 16 -19.07 1.32 9.97
CA GLU A 16 -18.20 2.50 10.12
C GLU A 16 -17.15 2.59 8.99
N PHE A 17 -16.64 1.47 8.49
CA PHE A 17 -15.68 1.49 7.39
C PHE A 17 -16.29 2.01 6.10
N ARG A 18 -17.54 1.63 5.81
CA ARG A 18 -18.25 2.11 4.62
C ARG A 18 -18.62 3.58 4.76
N ASP A 19 -19.12 3.99 5.93
CA ASP A 19 -19.55 5.37 6.19
C ASP A 19 -18.40 6.38 6.11
N ARG A 20 -17.18 5.94 6.46
CA ARG A 20 -15.97 6.78 6.44
C ARG A 20 -15.20 6.70 5.12
N LEU A 21 -15.60 5.82 4.20
CA LEU A 21 -15.07 5.80 2.84
C LEU A 21 -15.85 6.79 1.98
N GLY A 22 -15.13 7.73 1.37
CA GLY A 22 -15.72 8.64 0.41
C GLY A 22 -15.91 8.01 -0.97
N LYS A 23 -16.19 8.85 -1.97
CA LYS A 23 -16.32 8.44 -3.38
C LYS A 23 -15.00 8.02 -4.04
N GLN A 24 -13.88 8.34 -3.41
CA GLN A 24 -12.53 8.00 -3.86
C GLN A 24 -11.73 7.39 -2.71
N VAL A 25 -10.71 6.62 -3.05
CA VAL A 25 -9.83 5.88 -2.11
C VAL A 25 -9.24 6.82 -1.03
N GLY A 26 -8.85 8.03 -1.43
CA GLY A 26 -8.24 9.02 -0.54
C GLY A 26 -6.81 8.64 -0.16
N ARG A 27 -6.38 9.00 1.05
CA ARG A 27 -5.03 8.70 1.56
C ARG A 27 -4.91 7.24 2.00
N GLN A 28 -3.70 6.70 1.87
CA GLN A 28 -3.32 5.46 2.52
C GLN A 28 -3.46 5.63 4.03
N ARG A 29 -4.15 4.68 4.68
CA ARG A 29 -4.47 4.76 6.10
C ARG A 29 -4.96 3.41 6.62
N THR A 30 -4.94 3.29 7.94
CA THR A 30 -5.58 2.19 8.65
C THR A 30 -6.81 2.69 9.39
N MET A 31 -7.87 1.90 9.36
CA MET A 31 -9.12 2.11 10.10
C MET A 31 -9.37 0.89 10.99
N ILE A 32 -9.78 1.14 12.23
CA ILE A 32 -10.01 0.10 13.23
C ILE A 32 -11.44 0.27 13.75
N ALA A 33 -12.20 -0.81 13.78
CA ALA A 33 -13.55 -0.84 14.34
C ALA A 33 -13.88 -2.26 14.78
N GLU A 34 -14.46 -2.42 15.98
CA GLU A 34 -14.96 -3.74 16.46
C GLU A 34 -13.91 -4.88 16.42
N GLY A 35 -12.63 -4.56 16.57
CA GLY A 35 -11.53 -5.53 16.47
C GLY A 35 -11.10 -5.89 15.04
N HIS A 36 -11.81 -5.39 14.02
CA HIS A 36 -11.39 -5.44 12.62
C HIS A 36 -10.36 -4.36 12.31
N ALA A 37 -9.51 -4.62 11.33
CA ALA A 37 -8.67 -3.60 10.70
C ALA A 37 -8.90 -3.55 9.19
N LEU A 38 -9.06 -2.34 8.65
CA LEU A 38 -9.04 -2.08 7.23
C LEU A 38 -7.83 -1.22 6.91
N ILE A 39 -6.90 -1.77 6.13
CA ILE A 39 -5.70 -1.10 5.65
C ILE A 39 -5.93 -0.73 4.19
N ILE A 40 -5.76 0.55 3.88
CA ILE A 40 -5.94 1.11 2.55
C ILE A 40 -4.56 1.54 2.05
N LEU A 41 -4.09 0.90 0.99
CA LEU A 41 -2.80 1.19 0.36
C LEU A 41 -3.01 1.61 -1.10
N HIS A 42 -1.98 2.16 -1.72
CA HIS A 42 -2.00 2.51 -3.16
C HIS A 42 -1.10 1.55 -3.93
N ALA A 43 -1.54 1.12 -5.11
CA ALA A 43 -0.67 0.41 -6.05
C ALA A 43 0.56 1.29 -6.40
N PRO A 44 1.68 0.69 -6.87
CA PRO A 44 2.83 1.46 -7.34
C PRO A 44 2.39 2.54 -8.34
N PRO A 45 2.75 3.82 -8.11
CA PRO A 45 2.38 4.89 -9.03
C PRO A 45 2.94 4.66 -10.43
N ASN A 46 2.07 4.69 -11.44
CA ASN A 46 2.47 4.66 -12.84
C ASN A 46 2.43 6.08 -13.44
N PRO A 47 3.42 6.50 -14.25
CA PRO A 47 3.43 7.82 -14.89
C PRO A 47 2.20 8.13 -15.75
N ASP A 48 1.58 7.12 -16.35
CA ASP A 48 0.41 7.26 -17.22
C ASP A 48 -0.92 7.27 -16.43
N GLU A 49 -0.88 7.01 -15.12
CA GLU A 49 -2.07 6.98 -14.27
C GLU A 49 -2.40 8.35 -13.66
N MET A 50 -3.49 8.95 -14.12
CA MET A 50 -4.02 10.22 -13.60
C MET A 50 -4.61 10.10 -12.18
N ASN A 51 -4.98 8.90 -11.76
CA ASN A 51 -5.65 8.64 -10.49
C ASN A 51 -4.95 7.53 -9.71
N ARG A 52 -4.87 7.71 -8.39
CA ARG A 52 -4.29 6.69 -7.49
C ARG A 52 -5.19 5.46 -7.45
N LYS A 53 -4.65 4.31 -7.79
CA LYS A 53 -5.33 3.02 -7.65
C LYS A 53 -5.24 2.52 -6.21
N GLY A 54 -6.38 2.41 -5.54
CA GLY A 54 -6.46 1.92 -4.16
C GLY A 54 -6.55 0.41 -4.06
N ARG A 55 -5.93 -0.15 -3.02
CA ARG A 55 -6.00 -1.55 -2.64
C ARG A 55 -6.40 -1.65 -1.18
N PHE A 56 -7.34 -2.56 -0.90
CA PHE A 56 -7.92 -2.72 0.42
C PHE A 56 -7.51 -4.08 0.98
N PHE A 57 -7.06 -4.08 2.23
CA PHE A 57 -6.73 -5.28 2.99
C PHE A 57 -7.53 -5.24 4.28
N TRP A 58 -8.36 -6.26 4.48
CA TRP A 58 -9.22 -6.36 5.65
C TRP A 58 -8.80 -7.54 6.49
N ARG A 59 -8.64 -7.28 7.79
CA ARG A 59 -8.39 -8.27 8.81
C ARG A 59 -9.59 -8.36 9.75
N GLU A 60 -10.10 -9.57 9.93
CA GLU A 60 -11.13 -9.89 10.91
C GLU A 60 -10.57 -10.00 12.33
N PRO A 61 -11.41 -9.95 13.39
CA PRO A 61 -10.95 -10.04 14.77
C PRO A 61 -10.21 -11.36 15.07
N ASP A 62 -10.63 -12.45 14.41
CA ASP A 62 -10.02 -13.78 14.51
C ASP A 62 -8.65 -13.88 13.81
N GLY A 63 -8.24 -12.86 13.05
CA GLY A 63 -7.00 -12.84 12.30
C GLY A 63 -7.11 -13.31 10.85
N THR A 64 -8.31 -13.64 10.37
CA THR A 64 -8.55 -13.94 8.96
C THR A 64 -8.31 -12.68 8.12
N TRP A 65 -7.59 -12.84 7.00
CA TRP A 65 -7.28 -11.76 6.08
C TRP A 65 -8.08 -11.87 4.79
N HIS A 66 -8.35 -10.71 4.20
CA HIS A 66 -8.99 -10.54 2.90
C HIS A 66 -8.30 -9.41 2.14
N ALA A 67 -8.28 -9.48 0.81
CA ALA A 67 -7.76 -8.42 -0.04
C ALA A 67 -8.71 -8.14 -1.23
N SER A 68 -8.86 -6.88 -1.62
CA SER A 68 -9.73 -6.49 -2.74
C SER A 68 -9.14 -6.84 -4.10
N GLU A 69 -7.81 -6.97 -4.14
CA GLU A 69 -7.02 -7.45 -5.27
C GLU A 69 -6.14 -8.60 -4.80
N PHE A 70 -5.54 -9.33 -5.75
CA PHE A 70 -4.71 -10.53 -5.53
C PHE A 70 -5.49 -11.77 -5.08
N LYS A 71 -4.94 -12.95 -5.41
CA LYS A 71 -5.47 -14.24 -4.97
C LYS A 71 -4.65 -14.72 -3.77
N GLY A 72 -5.34 -15.26 -2.76
CA GLY A 72 -4.71 -15.79 -1.55
C GLY A 72 -4.47 -14.71 -0.50
N SER A 73 -5.28 -14.71 0.55
CA SER A 73 -5.02 -13.92 1.77
C SER A 73 -4.38 -14.84 2.82
N PRO A 74 -3.35 -14.42 3.58
CA PRO A 74 -2.73 -13.09 3.73
C PRO A 74 -1.68 -12.71 2.68
N ASP A 75 -1.34 -13.63 1.77
CA ASP A 75 -0.24 -13.49 0.81
C ASP A 75 -0.38 -12.26 -0.13
N ALA A 76 -1.60 -11.81 -0.37
CA ALA A 76 -1.92 -10.60 -1.12
C ALA A 76 -1.14 -9.35 -0.70
N LEU A 77 -0.83 -9.17 0.60
CA LEU A 77 -0.06 -7.99 1.03
C LEU A 77 1.44 -8.16 0.74
N ASN A 78 1.98 -9.39 0.82
CA ASN A 78 3.34 -9.65 0.34
C ASN A 78 3.44 -9.40 -1.16
N GLN A 79 2.51 -9.93 -1.97
CA GLN A 79 2.46 -9.66 -3.41
C GLN A 79 2.41 -8.16 -3.71
N HIS A 80 1.68 -7.40 -2.89
CA HIS A 80 1.65 -5.94 -3.02
C HIS A 80 3.01 -5.27 -2.74
N LEU A 81 3.72 -5.71 -1.72
CA LEU A 81 5.06 -5.21 -1.38
C LEU A 81 6.10 -5.64 -2.43
N ASP A 82 5.98 -6.85 -2.97
CA ASP A 82 6.85 -7.38 -4.00
C ASP A 82 6.77 -6.56 -5.30
N GLU A 83 5.58 -6.05 -5.67
CA GLU A 83 5.46 -5.13 -6.80
C GLU A 83 6.26 -3.82 -6.60
N PHE A 84 6.33 -3.30 -5.37
CA PHE A 84 7.20 -2.15 -5.07
C PHE A 84 8.67 -2.54 -5.10
N GLN A 85 9.01 -3.72 -4.59
CA GLN A 85 10.38 -4.21 -4.62
C GLN A 85 10.90 -4.33 -6.06
N GLN A 86 10.15 -4.99 -6.94
CA GLN A 86 10.50 -5.15 -8.35
C GLN A 86 10.67 -3.78 -9.04
N LEU A 87 9.77 -2.84 -8.77
CA LEU A 87 9.87 -1.49 -9.32
C LEU A 87 11.12 -0.74 -8.84
N LEU A 88 11.53 -0.93 -7.58
CA LEU A 88 12.76 -0.32 -7.06
C LEU A 88 14.01 -0.97 -7.64
N GLU A 89 14.01 -2.29 -7.84
CA GLU A 89 15.07 -3.01 -8.55
C GLU A 89 15.23 -2.47 -9.98
N GLU A 90 14.12 -2.25 -10.71
CA GLU A 90 14.14 -1.63 -12.04
C GLU A 90 14.69 -0.19 -12.04
N PHE A 91 14.45 0.58 -10.97
CA PHE A 91 15.01 1.93 -10.86
C PHE A 91 16.50 1.92 -10.52
N ASP A 92 16.94 1.00 -9.67
CA ASP A 92 18.37 0.80 -9.35
C ASP A 92 19.17 0.50 -10.63
N ASP A 93 18.69 -0.46 -11.44
CA ASP A 93 19.30 -0.78 -12.74
C ASP A 93 19.36 0.45 -13.66
N LYS A 94 18.29 1.25 -13.73
CA LYS A 94 18.26 2.48 -14.56
C LYS A 94 19.22 3.56 -14.06
N VAL A 95 19.45 3.65 -12.74
CA VAL A 95 20.45 4.56 -12.18
C VAL A 95 21.85 4.11 -12.59
N ASP A 96 22.14 2.82 -12.51
CA ASP A 96 23.43 2.25 -12.91
C ASP A 96 23.72 2.41 -14.41
N GLU A 97 22.67 2.33 -15.25
CA GLU A 97 22.77 2.51 -16.70
C GLU A 97 22.79 3.97 -17.15
N ALA A 98 22.45 4.94 -16.28
CA ALA A 98 22.31 6.33 -16.64
C ALA A 98 23.65 6.95 -17.10
N ALA A 99 23.70 7.41 -18.36
CA ALA A 99 24.91 7.99 -18.96
C ALA A 99 24.90 9.52 -18.98
N SER A 100 23.76 10.15 -18.66
CA SER A 100 23.59 11.59 -18.69
C SER A 100 22.70 12.11 -17.55
N SER A 101 22.78 13.42 -17.29
CA SER A 101 21.91 14.08 -16.31
C SER A 101 20.43 14.05 -16.69
N LEU A 102 20.11 13.89 -17.99
CA LEU A 102 18.73 13.76 -18.44
C LEU A 102 18.15 12.38 -18.07
N ASP A 103 18.94 11.32 -18.25
CA ASP A 103 18.56 9.96 -17.87
C ASP A 103 18.29 9.87 -16.36
N TYR A 104 19.18 10.47 -15.56
CA TYR A 104 18.99 10.52 -14.11
C TYR A 104 17.75 11.34 -13.69
N LEU A 105 17.49 12.47 -14.36
CA LEU A 105 16.30 13.30 -14.09
C LEU A 105 15.00 12.53 -14.41
N GLU A 106 15.00 11.73 -15.47
CA GLU A 106 13.86 10.87 -15.82
C GLU A 106 13.58 9.85 -14.71
N VAL A 107 14.61 9.17 -14.20
CA VAL A 107 14.49 8.25 -13.06
C VAL A 107 13.90 8.96 -11.84
N LEU A 108 14.46 10.11 -11.45
CA LEU A 108 13.99 10.86 -10.27
C LEU A 108 12.53 11.31 -10.38
N ASN A 109 12.08 11.71 -11.57
CA ASN A 109 10.69 12.13 -11.81
C ASN A 109 9.69 10.99 -11.53
N HIS A 110 10.10 9.74 -11.78
CA HIS A 110 9.29 8.56 -11.56
C HIS A 110 9.44 7.99 -10.15
N LEU A 111 10.64 8.05 -9.58
CA LEU A 111 10.94 7.54 -8.24
C LEU A 111 10.31 8.41 -7.13
N GLY A 112 10.26 9.73 -7.29
CA GLY A 112 9.68 10.64 -6.30
C GLY A 112 8.23 10.29 -5.88
N PRO A 113 7.31 10.05 -6.83
CA PRO A 113 5.98 9.50 -6.53
C PRO A 113 5.99 8.17 -5.79
N VAL A 114 6.87 7.23 -6.18
CA VAL A 114 6.99 5.91 -5.55
C VAL A 114 7.45 6.03 -4.10
N TYR A 115 8.48 6.83 -3.83
CA TYR A 115 8.95 7.12 -2.48
C TYR A 115 7.84 7.71 -1.60
N ARG A 116 7.08 8.70 -2.10
CA ARG A 116 5.94 9.26 -1.37
C ARG A 116 4.86 8.22 -1.07
N ALA A 117 4.61 7.29 -2.00
CA ALA A 117 3.68 6.19 -1.77
C ALA A 117 4.19 5.24 -0.67
N LEU A 118 5.49 4.91 -0.65
CA LEU A 118 6.11 4.08 0.37
C LEU A 118 6.06 4.73 1.76
N CYS A 119 6.40 6.02 1.91
CA CYS A 119 6.29 6.72 3.20
C CYS A 119 4.87 6.63 3.79
N HIS A 120 3.86 6.84 2.94
CA HIS A 120 2.45 6.76 3.35
C HIS A 120 2.00 5.32 3.66
N MET A 121 2.54 4.33 2.95
CA MET A 121 2.32 2.91 3.23
C MET A 121 2.92 2.51 4.57
N THR A 122 4.19 2.85 4.82
CA THR A 122 4.86 2.59 6.10
C THR A 122 4.08 3.22 7.25
N GLN A 123 3.60 4.47 7.11
CA GLN A 123 2.78 5.10 8.14
C GLN A 123 1.45 4.35 8.38
N ALA A 124 0.77 3.91 7.31
CA ALA A 124 -0.48 3.15 7.44
C ALA A 124 -0.24 1.81 8.16
N LEU A 125 0.81 1.08 7.79
CA LEU A 125 1.18 -0.19 8.42
C LEU A 125 1.68 -0.01 9.85
N GLN A 126 2.38 1.09 10.15
CA GLN A 126 2.73 1.46 11.51
C GLN A 126 1.49 1.68 12.37
N ASN A 127 0.49 2.43 11.87
CA ASN A 127 -0.78 2.62 12.58
C ASN A 127 -1.51 1.29 12.81
N ALA A 128 -1.46 0.36 11.84
CA ALA A 128 -2.03 -0.98 12.00
C ALA A 128 -1.30 -1.79 13.10
N ARG A 129 0.03 -1.71 13.11
CA ARG A 129 0.88 -2.39 14.10
C ARG A 129 0.63 -1.86 15.52
N GLU A 130 0.43 -0.56 15.67
CA GLU A 130 0.10 0.04 16.97
C GLU A 130 -1.29 -0.36 17.46
N ALA A 131 -2.27 -0.46 16.55
CA ALA A 131 -3.63 -0.88 16.89
C ALA A 131 -3.74 -2.38 17.21
N ILE A 132 -2.94 -3.23 16.56
CA ILE A 132 -2.96 -4.68 16.72
C ILE A 132 -1.54 -5.20 17.02
N PRO A 133 -1.00 -4.90 18.22
CA PRO A 133 0.43 -5.10 18.52
C PRO A 133 0.85 -6.58 18.63
N LYS A 134 -0.10 -7.52 18.67
CA LYS A 134 0.16 -8.95 18.80
C LYS A 134 0.14 -9.70 17.47
N ASP A 135 -0.28 -9.04 16.39
CA ASP A 135 -0.29 -9.68 15.07
C ASP A 135 1.09 -9.59 14.42
N LYS A 136 1.75 -10.74 14.30
CA LYS A 136 3.11 -10.82 13.74
C LYS A 136 3.15 -10.49 12.26
N LEU A 137 2.11 -10.81 11.49
CA LEU A 137 2.09 -10.51 10.05
C LEU A 137 2.13 -9.00 9.82
N ILE A 138 1.39 -8.22 10.61
CA ILE A 138 1.41 -6.76 10.52
C ILE A 138 2.80 -6.20 10.85
N ILE A 139 3.52 -6.80 11.80
CA ILE A 139 4.90 -6.42 12.12
C ILE A 139 5.80 -6.65 10.89
N ASP A 140 5.73 -7.84 10.30
CA ASP A 140 6.54 -8.23 9.14
C ASP A 140 6.25 -7.34 7.91
N PHE A 141 4.97 -7.02 7.67
CA PHE A 141 4.55 -6.10 6.62
C PHE A 141 5.10 -4.69 6.83
N ARG A 142 5.01 -4.18 8.07
CA ARG A 142 5.52 -2.84 8.43
C ARG A 142 7.04 -2.78 8.28
N ASP A 143 7.76 -3.81 8.73
CA ASP A 143 9.22 -3.88 8.58
C ASP A 143 9.64 -3.98 7.11
N SER A 144 8.89 -4.71 6.29
CA SER A 144 9.14 -4.79 4.84
C SER A 144 8.86 -3.46 4.13
N ALA A 145 7.75 -2.79 4.44
CA ALA A 145 7.47 -1.46 3.90
C ALA A 145 8.55 -0.43 4.28
N TYR A 146 9.03 -0.45 5.54
CA TYR A 146 10.13 0.41 5.96
C TYR A 146 11.43 0.13 5.20
N ARG A 147 11.76 -1.15 4.94
CA ARG A 147 12.93 -1.50 4.12
C ARG A 147 12.80 -0.95 2.70
N LEU A 148 11.63 -1.07 2.08
CA LEU A 148 11.38 -0.52 0.74
C LEU A 148 11.43 1.01 0.72
N GLU A 149 10.85 1.67 1.71
CA GLU A 149 10.96 3.12 1.88
C GLU A 149 12.43 3.56 1.96
N ARG A 150 13.25 2.86 2.75
CA ARG A 150 14.69 3.14 2.84
C ARG A 150 15.43 2.87 1.55
N ALA A 151 15.08 1.82 0.80
CA ALA A 151 15.68 1.56 -0.50
C ALA A 151 15.35 2.69 -1.49
N ALA A 152 14.09 3.10 -1.56
CA ALA A 152 13.67 4.24 -2.40
C ALA A 152 14.35 5.55 -2.00
N GLU A 153 14.55 5.80 -0.70
CA GLU A 153 15.27 7.00 -0.22
C GLU A 153 16.73 7.03 -0.65
N LEU A 154 17.40 5.88 -0.73
CA LEU A 154 18.81 5.80 -1.13
C LEU A 154 19.03 6.01 -2.63
N LEU A 155 17.97 5.85 -3.44
CA LEU A 155 17.97 6.04 -4.88
C LEU A 155 17.65 7.50 -5.30
N ILE A 156 17.15 8.33 -4.38
CA ILE A 156 16.84 9.77 -4.58
C ILE A 156 18.03 10.63 -4.21
#